data_AF-A0AA41AZ88-F1
#
_entry.id   AF-A0AA41AZ88-F1
#
_cell.length_a   1.000
_cell.length_b   1.000
_cell.length_c   1.000
_cell.angle_alpha   90.00
_cell.angle_beta   90.00
_cell.angle_gamma   90.00
#
_symmetry.space_group_name_H-M   'P 1'
#
loop_
_entity.id
_entity.type
_entity.pdbx_description
1 polymer ?
#
loop_
_entity_poly.entity_id
_entity_poly.type
_entity_poly.pdbx_seq_one_letter_code
_entity_poly.pdbx_strand_id
1 'polypeptide(L)'
;MLSAADRPDAVHGLNETYGQALVVAARRLGLAVPGDLVISVMRESDQTLGAADWEVPLTALSLDARRLGAECVSALIDVLDGEEPDDVVVPCTVVVRGSTRRSVTAEYFRTGLPERGRPHAAPRRPPRLARRRAGVSRGSRAHAGARRTAGPRRGRWTGRSPVPRQSRNRGPRSPGARAGR
;
A
#
# COMPACT_ATOMS: atom_id res chain seq x y z
N MET A 1 -8.21 12.31 -5.52
CA MET A 1 -8.69 10.91 -5.43
C MET A 1 -9.74 10.81 -4.33
N LEU A 2 -9.39 10.84 -3.03
CA LEU A 2 -10.40 10.85 -1.94
C LEU A 2 -11.26 12.12 -1.85
N SER A 3 -10.80 13.24 -2.42
CA SER A 3 -11.54 14.49 -2.53
C SER A 3 -12.43 14.59 -3.79
N ALA A 4 -12.41 13.58 -4.67
CA ALA A 4 -13.22 13.58 -5.88
C ALA A 4 -14.71 13.41 -5.55
N ALA A 5 -15.59 13.88 -6.45
CA ALA A 5 -17.03 13.70 -6.30
C ALA A 5 -17.42 12.21 -6.28
N ASP A 6 -16.79 11.42 -7.15
CA ASP A 6 -16.91 9.96 -7.21
C ASP A 6 -15.70 9.29 -6.55
N ARG A 7 -15.49 9.58 -5.27
CA ARG A 7 -14.39 9.00 -4.48
C ARG A 7 -14.65 7.50 -4.24
N PRO A 8 -13.59 6.68 -4.10
CA PRO A 8 -13.75 5.31 -3.66
C PRO A 8 -14.24 5.27 -2.21
N ASP A 9 -14.95 4.19 -1.88
CA ASP A 9 -15.37 3.86 -0.52
C ASP A 9 -14.52 2.74 0.10
N ALA A 10 -13.59 2.15 -0.66
CA ALA A 10 -12.58 1.20 -0.22
C ALA A 10 -11.23 1.42 -0.93
N VAL A 11 -10.13 1.29 -0.19
CA VAL A 11 -8.76 1.37 -0.72
C VAL A 11 -7.89 0.25 -0.15
N HIS A 12 -7.09 -0.37 -1.01
CA HIS A 12 -5.99 -1.24 -0.60
C HIS A 12 -4.67 -0.46 -0.70
N GLY A 13 -3.97 -0.31 0.42
CA GLY A 13 -2.68 0.37 0.52
C GLY A 13 -1.51 -0.61 0.44
N LEU A 14 -0.37 -0.13 -0.06
CA LEU A 14 0.82 -0.96 -0.22
C LEU A 14 1.35 -1.51 1.11
N ASN A 15 1.39 -0.69 2.15
CA ASN A 15 1.83 -1.09 3.48
C ASN A 15 1.11 -0.27 4.55
N GLU A 16 1.42 -0.56 5.80
CA GLU A 16 0.75 0.06 6.95
C GLU A 16 1.00 1.57 7.05
N THR A 17 2.23 2.02 6.73
CA THR A 17 2.58 3.45 6.70
C THR A 17 1.69 4.22 5.72
N TYR A 18 1.49 3.70 4.51
CA TYR A 18 0.59 4.30 3.54
C TYR A 18 -0.89 4.19 3.95
N GLY A 19 -1.29 3.06 4.53
CA GLY A 19 -2.64 2.90 5.08
C GLY A 19 -2.98 3.96 6.14
N GLN A 20 -1.99 4.38 6.90
CA GLN A 20 -2.19 5.35 7.97
C GLN A 20 -2.12 6.79 7.49
N ALA A 21 -1.28 7.06 6.48
CA ALA A 21 -1.40 8.29 5.71
C ALA A 21 -2.81 8.45 5.11
N LEU A 22 -3.43 7.36 4.66
CA LEU A 22 -4.82 7.36 4.20
C LEU A 22 -5.82 7.64 5.32
N VAL A 23 -5.64 7.08 6.52
CA VAL A 23 -6.47 7.40 7.70
C VAL A 23 -6.39 8.91 8.01
N VAL A 24 -5.18 9.48 8.04
CA VAL A 24 -4.99 10.93 8.28
C VAL A 24 -5.62 11.77 7.17
N ALA A 25 -5.47 11.36 5.91
CA ALA A 25 -6.08 12.05 4.78
C ALA A 25 -7.62 12.00 4.82
N ALA A 26 -8.19 10.85 5.16
CA ALA A 26 -9.64 10.66 5.34
C ALA A 26 -10.16 11.60 6.45
N ARG A 27 -9.47 11.64 7.59
CA ARG A 27 -9.81 12.54 8.71
C ARG A 27 -9.80 14.01 8.30
N ARG A 28 -8.78 14.45 7.54
CA ARG A 28 -8.69 15.83 7.01
C ARG A 28 -9.85 16.19 6.07
N LEU A 29 -10.48 15.19 5.45
CA LEU A 29 -11.65 15.35 4.58
C LEU A 29 -12.98 15.12 5.31
N GLY A 30 -12.94 14.85 6.63
CA GLY A 30 -14.12 14.55 7.44
C GLY A 30 -14.76 13.20 7.11
N LEU A 31 -13.97 12.24 6.63
CA LEU A 31 -14.42 10.88 6.33
C LEU A 31 -14.07 9.94 7.49
N ALA A 32 -15.04 9.17 7.96
CA ALA A 32 -14.82 8.15 8.98
C ALA A 32 -14.23 6.87 8.38
N VAL A 33 -13.29 6.25 9.08
CA VAL A 33 -12.79 4.90 8.77
C VAL A 33 -13.22 3.98 9.91
N PRO A 34 -13.95 2.88 9.66
CA PRO A 34 -14.33 2.30 8.36
C PRO A 34 -15.63 2.85 7.71
N GLY A 35 -16.32 3.78 8.36
CA GLY A 35 -17.69 4.18 7.99
C GLY A 35 -17.85 4.70 6.55
N ASP A 36 -17.09 5.73 6.19
CA ASP A 36 -17.09 6.36 4.87
C ASP A 36 -16.04 5.79 3.91
N LEU A 37 -14.95 5.25 4.46
CA LEU A 37 -13.83 4.68 3.72
C LEU A 37 -13.31 3.45 4.45
N VAL A 38 -13.26 2.32 3.74
CA VAL A 38 -12.63 1.09 4.20
C VAL A 38 -11.18 1.06 3.73
N ILE A 39 -10.26 0.62 4.59
CA ILE A 39 -8.84 0.54 4.27
C ILE A 39 -8.33 -0.86 4.59
N SER A 40 -7.64 -1.48 3.64
CA SER A 40 -6.81 -2.67 3.88
C SER A 40 -5.38 -2.39 3.44
N VAL A 41 -4.40 -3.15 3.94
CA VAL A 41 -2.99 -3.00 3.57
C VAL A 41 -2.30 -4.35 3.41
N MET A 42 -1.09 -4.39 2.86
CA MET A 42 -0.18 -5.52 3.07
C MET A 42 0.70 -5.28 4.30
N ARG A 43 1.11 -6.37 4.92
CA ARG A 43 1.92 -6.38 6.14
C ARG A 43 2.95 -7.49 6.02
N GLU A 44 4.21 -7.12 6.23
CA GLU A 44 5.32 -8.06 6.22
C GLU A 44 5.46 -8.76 7.57
N SER A 45 5.42 -8.01 8.67
CA SER A 45 5.60 -8.56 10.03
C SER A 45 4.29 -8.73 10.80
N ASP A 46 4.18 -9.88 11.45
CA ASP A 46 3.24 -10.19 12.52
C ASP A 46 3.49 -9.38 13.80
N GLN A 47 4.72 -8.86 13.97
CA GLN A 47 5.10 -7.98 15.07
C GLN A 47 4.35 -6.63 14.98
N THR A 48 3.57 -6.33 16.02
CA THR A 48 2.78 -5.10 16.21
C THR A 48 3.66 -3.89 16.58
N LEU A 49 4.90 -3.78 16.07
CA LEU A 49 5.78 -2.65 16.41
C LEU A 49 5.15 -1.35 15.88
N GLY A 50 4.75 -0.49 16.80
CA GLY A 50 4.01 0.74 16.54
C GLY A 50 2.51 0.55 16.30
N ALA A 51 2.02 -0.65 15.95
CA ALA A 51 0.61 -0.92 15.60
C ALA A 51 -0.40 -0.77 16.76
N ALA A 52 0.05 -0.79 18.01
CA ALA A 52 -0.80 -0.61 19.20
C ALA A 52 -1.26 0.85 19.39
N ASP A 53 -0.51 1.83 18.88
CA ASP A 53 -0.76 3.27 19.13
C ASP A 53 -1.58 3.96 18.04
N TRP A 54 -1.96 3.24 16.98
CA TRP A 54 -2.70 3.87 15.88
C TRP A 54 -4.18 3.98 16.25
N GLU A 55 -4.72 5.19 16.06
CA GLU A 55 -6.13 5.51 16.27
C GLU A 55 -7.07 4.52 15.57
N VAL A 56 -6.69 4.04 14.38
CA VAL A 56 -7.44 3.03 13.62
C VAL A 56 -6.54 1.81 13.37
N PRO A 57 -6.85 0.65 13.98
CA PRO A 57 -6.15 -0.60 13.69
C PRO A 57 -6.46 -1.08 12.27
N LEU A 58 -5.43 -1.22 11.42
CA LEU A 58 -5.60 -1.60 10.02
C LEU A 58 -5.79 -3.10 9.80
N THR A 59 -6.82 -3.46 9.04
CA THR A 59 -6.96 -4.78 8.43
C THR A 59 -5.84 -4.98 7.42
N ALA A 60 -5.16 -6.12 7.47
CA ALA A 60 -3.99 -6.35 6.63
C ALA A 60 -3.97 -7.76 6.02
N LEU A 61 -3.37 -7.89 4.84
CA LEU A 61 -2.87 -9.14 4.29
C LEU A 61 -1.48 -9.37 4.90
N SER A 62 -1.34 -10.39 5.73
CA SER A 62 -0.04 -10.87 6.18
C SER A 62 0.62 -11.64 5.05
N LEU A 63 1.84 -11.23 4.69
CA LEU A 63 2.68 -11.89 3.69
C LEU A 63 3.49 -13.06 4.26
N ASP A 64 3.41 -13.29 5.58
CA ASP A 64 4.22 -14.29 6.29
C ASP A 64 5.71 -14.15 5.95
N ALA A 65 6.30 -12.99 6.27
CA ALA A 65 7.69 -12.69 5.90
C ALA A 65 8.70 -13.70 6.46
N ARG A 66 8.38 -14.38 7.57
CA ARG A 66 9.21 -15.46 8.12
C ARG A 66 9.25 -16.64 7.17
N ARG A 67 8.07 -17.14 6.76
CA ARG A 67 8.00 -18.24 5.81
C ARG A 67 8.58 -17.85 4.46
N LEU A 68 8.23 -16.68 3.95
CA LEU A 68 8.79 -16.17 2.69
C LEU A 68 10.32 -16.12 2.72
N GLY A 69 10.91 -15.63 3.82
CA GLY A 69 12.36 -15.62 3.99
C GLY A 69 12.96 -17.02 4.03
N ALA A 70 12.31 -17.98 4.69
CA ALA A 70 12.77 -19.36 4.75
C ALA A 70 12.76 -20.04 3.37
N GLU A 71 11.68 -19.88 2.60
CA GLU A 71 11.58 -20.42 1.23
C GLU A 71 12.63 -19.79 0.31
N CYS A 72 12.85 -18.47 0.39
CA CYS A 72 13.89 -17.78 -0.36
C CYS A 72 15.29 -18.29 -0.05
N VAL A 73 15.61 -18.54 1.22
CA VAL A 73 16.90 -19.08 1.63
C VAL A 73 17.07 -20.52 1.18
N SER A 74 16.01 -21.34 1.26
CA SER A 74 16.03 -22.72 0.75
C SER A 74 16.33 -22.75 -0.75
N ALA A 75 15.58 -21.97 -1.54
CA ALA A 75 15.80 -21.89 -2.99
C ALA A 75 17.21 -21.36 -3.33
N LEU A 76 17.75 -20.44 -2.52
CA LEU A 76 19.12 -19.96 -2.70
C LEU A 76 20.16 -21.07 -2.44
N ILE A 77 19.94 -21.93 -1.44
CA ILE A 77 20.83 -23.07 -1.15
C ILE A 77 20.83 -24.04 -2.34
N ASP A 78 19.65 -24.38 -2.87
CA ASP A 78 19.54 -25.27 -4.04
C ASP A 78 20.34 -24.74 -5.24
N VAL A 79 20.23 -23.43 -5.52
CA VAL A 79 21.02 -22.77 -6.59
C VAL A 79 22.53 -22.85 -6.32
N LEU A 80 22.96 -22.74 -5.06
CA LEU A 80 24.38 -22.83 -4.70
C LEU A 80 24.93 -24.25 -4.84
N ASP A 81 24.08 -25.26 -4.64
CA ASP A 81 24.41 -26.67 -4.83
C ASP A 81 24.35 -27.11 -6.30
N GLY A 82 23.91 -26.21 -7.20
CA GLY A 82 23.84 -26.44 -8.64
C GLY A 82 22.51 -26.99 -9.13
N GLU A 83 21.49 -26.98 -8.27
CA GLU A 83 20.13 -27.40 -8.56
C GLU A 83 19.28 -26.21 -9.07
N GLU A 84 18.15 -26.51 -9.72
CA GLU A 84 17.15 -25.52 -10.14
C GLU A 84 15.93 -25.62 -9.21
N PRO A 85 15.68 -24.63 -8.33
CA PRO A 85 14.58 -24.71 -7.37
C PRO A 85 13.21 -24.51 -8.07
N ASP A 86 12.20 -25.22 -7.57
CA ASP A 86 10.82 -25.05 -8.01
C ASP A 86 10.23 -23.70 -7.57
N ASP A 87 9.22 -23.23 -8.32
CA ASP A 87 8.42 -22.07 -7.93
C ASP A 87 7.58 -22.38 -6.67
N VAL A 88 7.81 -21.63 -5.59
CA VAL A 88 7.07 -21.76 -4.33
C VAL A 88 6.06 -20.63 -4.16
N VAL A 89 4.80 -20.98 -3.90
CA VAL A 89 3.74 -20.03 -3.53
C VAL A 89 3.59 -19.99 -2.01
N VAL A 90 3.90 -18.85 -1.40
CA VAL A 90 3.68 -18.61 0.04
C VAL A 90 2.27 -18.04 0.26
N PRO A 91 1.38 -18.74 1.00
CA PRO A 91 0.02 -18.26 1.22
C PRO A 91 -0.03 -16.97 2.06
N CYS A 92 -0.82 -16.00 1.61
CA CYS A 92 -1.14 -14.82 2.40
C CYS A 92 -2.37 -15.09 3.30
N THR A 93 -2.42 -14.44 4.46
CA THR A 93 -3.57 -14.54 5.38
C THR A 93 -4.19 -13.17 5.65
N VAL A 94 -5.52 -13.10 5.72
CA VAL A 94 -6.22 -11.84 6.03
C VAL A 94 -6.36 -11.69 7.55
N VAL A 95 -5.78 -10.63 8.10
CA VAL A 95 -5.90 -10.26 9.51
C VAL A 95 -6.87 -9.09 9.65
N VAL A 96 -8.12 -9.40 9.99
CA VAL A 96 -9.22 -8.42 10.06
C VAL A 96 -9.18 -7.59 11.35
N ARG A 97 -9.10 -6.26 11.20
CA ARG A 97 -9.11 -5.28 12.30
C ARG A 97 -10.16 -4.17 12.08
N GLY A 98 -9.98 -3.00 12.69
CA GLY A 98 -10.97 -1.93 12.76
C GLY A 98 -11.25 -1.25 11.43
N SER A 99 -10.25 -1.11 10.55
CA SER A 99 -10.37 -0.32 9.31
C SER A 99 -11.27 -0.92 8.22
N THR A 100 -11.80 -2.13 8.40
CA THR A 100 -12.78 -2.76 7.49
C THR A 100 -14.09 -3.17 8.16
N ARG A 101 -14.23 -3.00 9.48
CA ARG A 101 -15.44 -3.42 10.22
C ARG A 101 -16.51 -2.32 10.20
N ARG A 102 -17.22 -2.16 9.09
CA ARG A 102 -18.38 -1.25 9.06
C ARG A 102 -19.44 -1.71 10.06
N SER A 103 -19.90 -0.82 10.93
CA SER A 103 -21.06 -1.06 11.76
C SER A 103 -22.31 -1.04 10.88
N VAL A 104 -22.94 -2.20 10.71
CA VAL A 104 -24.24 -2.27 10.05
C VAL A 104 -25.27 -1.83 11.08
N THR A 105 -25.87 -0.65 10.92
CA THR A 105 -26.86 -0.14 11.86
C THR A 105 -28.13 -1.00 11.82
N ALA A 106 -28.80 -1.20 12.97
CA ALA A 106 -29.99 -2.05 13.14
C ALA A 106 -31.19 -1.72 12.23
N GLU A 107 -31.16 -0.61 11.49
CA GLU A 107 -32.15 -0.26 10.46
C GLU A 107 -32.11 -1.24 9.27
N TYR A 108 -30.94 -1.81 8.98
CA TYR A 108 -30.72 -2.83 7.94
C TYR A 108 -31.43 -4.17 8.25
N PHE A 109 -31.59 -4.51 9.54
CA PHE A 109 -32.32 -5.71 9.95
C PHE A 109 -33.84 -5.50 9.98
N ARG A 110 -34.30 -4.25 10.03
CA ARG A 110 -35.74 -3.92 10.13
C ARG A 110 -36.46 -3.89 8.78
N THR A 111 -35.73 -3.76 7.67
CA THR A 111 -36.31 -3.51 6.33
C THR A 111 -36.24 -4.70 5.36
N GLY A 112 -35.70 -5.86 5.79
CA GLY A 112 -35.59 -7.04 4.94
C GLY A 112 -34.46 -6.91 3.89
N LEU A 113 -33.87 -8.05 3.52
CA LEU A 113 -32.76 -8.12 2.57
C LEU A 113 -33.12 -7.42 1.24
N PRO A 114 -32.33 -6.45 0.75
CA PRO A 114 -32.51 -5.95 -0.60
C PRO A 114 -32.15 -7.07 -1.59
N GLU A 115 -33.00 -7.26 -2.61
CA GLU A 115 -32.72 -8.22 -3.67
C GLU A 115 -31.33 -7.99 -4.28
N ARG A 116 -30.58 -9.09 -4.42
CA ARG A 116 -29.26 -9.09 -5.02
C ARG A 116 -29.37 -8.60 -6.46
N GLY A 117 -28.84 -7.41 -6.76
CA GLY A 117 -28.72 -6.96 -8.15
C GLY A 117 -28.66 -5.46 -8.43
N ARG A 118 -28.77 -4.57 -7.43
CA ARG A 118 -28.60 -3.12 -7.68
C ARG A 118 -27.31 -2.59 -7.06
N PRO A 119 -26.52 -1.77 -7.76
CA PRO A 119 -25.39 -1.07 -7.14
C PRO A 119 -25.93 -0.27 -5.95
N HIS A 120 -25.25 -0.40 -4.81
CA HIS A 120 -25.68 0.20 -3.56
C HIS A 120 -25.63 1.72 -3.71
N ALA A 121 -26.78 2.35 -3.96
CA ALA A 121 -26.88 3.79 -4.03
C ALA A 121 -26.49 4.35 -2.66
N ALA A 122 -25.41 5.13 -2.62
CA ALA A 122 -24.92 5.77 -1.41
C ALA A 122 -26.08 6.48 -0.67
N PRO A 123 -26.11 6.43 0.67
CA PRO A 123 -27.18 7.08 1.43
C PRO A 123 -27.24 8.57 1.07
N ARG A 124 -28.41 9.01 0.61
CA ARG A 124 -28.66 10.41 0.23
C ARG A 124 -28.46 11.28 1.48
N ARG A 125 -27.43 12.14 1.44
CA ARG A 125 -27.19 13.16 2.47
C ARG A 125 -28.44 14.04 2.66
N PRO A 126 -28.82 14.40 3.89
CA PRO A 126 -29.91 15.35 4.12
C PRO A 126 -29.55 16.73 3.52
N PRO A 127 -30.55 17.52 3.09
CA PRO A 127 -30.32 18.80 2.44
C PRO A 127 -29.62 19.78 3.39
N ARG A 128 -28.50 20.34 2.96
CA ARG A 128 -27.78 21.40 3.69
C ARG A 128 -28.68 22.64 3.74
N LEU A 129 -29.02 23.10 4.95
CA LEU A 129 -29.63 24.42 5.14
C LEU A 129 -28.75 25.48 4.47
N ALA A 130 -29.36 26.26 3.57
CA ALA A 130 -28.71 27.32 2.83
C ALA A 130 -28.14 28.38 3.79
N ARG A 131 -26.81 28.45 3.90
CA ARG A 131 -26.17 29.62 4.50
C ARG A 131 -26.40 30.82 3.57
N ARG A 132 -27.20 31.78 4.04
CA ARG A 132 -27.36 33.12 3.46
C ARG A 132 -25.96 33.73 3.22
N ARG A 133 -25.69 34.12 1.98
CA ARG A 133 -24.51 34.90 1.60
C ARG A 133 -24.66 36.32 2.17
N ALA A 134 -23.78 36.72 3.07
CA ALA A 134 -23.49 38.13 3.30
C ALA A 134 -22.47 38.58 2.24
N GLY A 135 -22.84 39.59 1.47
CA GLY A 135 -22.00 40.17 0.44
C GLY A 135 -20.85 40.99 1.05
N VAL A 136 -19.67 40.87 0.44
CA VAL A 136 -18.59 41.84 0.60
C VAL A 136 -18.02 42.15 -0.78
N SER A 137 -17.77 43.44 -0.96
CA SER A 137 -17.60 44.22 -2.17
C SER A 137 -16.31 43.96 -2.96
N ARG A 138 -16.42 44.27 -4.26
CA ARG A 138 -15.32 44.38 -5.23
C ARG A 138 -14.29 45.42 -4.82
N GLY A 139 -13.01 45.08 -4.95
CA GLY A 139 -11.88 46.01 -4.98
C GLY A 139 -10.83 45.50 -5.97
N SER A 140 -10.66 46.25 -7.06
CA SER A 140 -9.73 45.99 -8.16
C SER A 140 -8.26 46.22 -7.75
N ARG A 141 -7.33 45.48 -8.37
CA ARG A 141 -6.22 46.07 -9.17
C ARG A 141 -5.42 44.99 -9.89
N ALA A 142 -5.00 45.36 -11.09
CA ALA A 142 -4.27 44.58 -12.07
C ALA A 142 -2.78 44.43 -11.72
N HIS A 143 -2.14 43.36 -12.22
CA HIS A 143 -0.82 43.45 -12.81
C HIS A 143 -0.60 42.38 -13.88
N ALA A 144 0.22 42.76 -14.85
CA ALA A 144 0.42 42.17 -16.15
C ALA A 144 1.56 41.13 -16.18
N GLY A 145 1.48 40.24 -17.17
CA GLY A 145 2.62 39.77 -17.97
C GLY A 145 3.60 38.78 -17.34
N ALA A 146 3.68 37.57 -17.90
CA ALA A 146 4.78 37.18 -18.79
C ALA A 146 4.86 35.65 -19.00
N ARG A 147 4.82 35.29 -20.29
CA ARG A 147 5.67 34.32 -21.02
C ARG A 147 5.83 32.88 -20.51
N ARG A 148 5.54 31.99 -21.48
CA ARG A 148 5.82 30.57 -21.59
C ARG A 148 7.32 30.29 -21.44
N THR A 149 7.66 29.17 -20.80
CA THR A 149 8.76 28.30 -21.23
C THR A 149 8.39 26.84 -20.98
N ALA A 150 8.67 26.02 -21.99
CA ALA A 150 8.55 24.57 -21.97
C ALA A 150 9.73 23.95 -21.20
N GLY A 151 9.49 22.86 -20.49
CA GLY A 151 10.51 22.02 -19.84
C GLY A 151 10.28 20.53 -20.16
N PRO A 152 11.34 19.70 -20.25
CA PRO A 152 11.38 18.61 -21.22
C PRO A 152 10.92 17.25 -20.71
N ARG A 153 10.90 16.34 -21.69
CA ARG A 153 10.35 14.99 -21.78
C ARG A 153 10.95 13.97 -20.81
N ARG A 154 10.10 12.99 -20.51
CA ARG A 154 10.34 11.71 -19.85
C ARG A 154 11.64 11.03 -20.34
N GLY A 155 12.56 10.81 -19.41
CA GLY A 155 13.69 9.91 -19.60
C GLY A 155 13.24 8.45 -19.55
N ARG A 156 13.56 7.71 -20.61
CA ARG A 156 13.42 6.26 -20.74
C ARG A 156 14.55 5.61 -19.94
N TRP A 157 14.22 4.74 -18.98
CA TRP A 157 15.19 3.93 -18.26
C TRP A 157 15.69 2.81 -19.20
N THR A 158 16.92 2.94 -19.69
CA THR A 158 17.62 1.87 -20.42
C THR A 158 18.56 1.18 -19.46
N GLY A 159 18.12 0.05 -18.91
CA GLY A 159 18.94 -0.81 -18.06
C GLY A 159 20.16 -1.32 -18.81
N ARG A 160 21.34 -0.82 -18.44
CA ARG A 160 22.64 -1.48 -18.60
C ARG A 160 23.68 -0.69 -17.82
N SER A 161 24.06 -1.20 -16.65
CA SER A 161 25.36 -0.89 -16.05
C SER A 161 26.30 -2.06 -16.34
N PRO A 162 27.52 -1.82 -16.87
CA PRO A 162 28.50 -2.87 -17.05
C PRO A 162 29.20 -3.15 -15.71
N VAL A 163 29.04 -4.35 -15.18
CA VAL A 163 29.87 -4.85 -14.07
C VAL A 163 31.23 -5.26 -14.66
N PRO A 164 32.38 -4.73 -14.19
CA PRO A 164 33.67 -5.22 -14.64
C PRO A 164 33.93 -6.62 -14.06
N ARG A 165 34.26 -7.57 -14.97
CA ARG A 165 34.81 -8.90 -14.64
C ARG A 165 36.05 -8.73 -13.76
N GLN A 166 35.97 -9.09 -12.49
CA GLN A 166 37.18 -9.34 -11.70
C GLN A 166 37.69 -10.75 -12.00
N SER A 167 38.96 -10.78 -12.40
CA SER A 167 39.72 -11.94 -12.79
C SER A 167 40.01 -12.88 -11.62
N ARG A 168 39.77 -14.18 -11.89
CA ARG A 168 40.34 -15.37 -11.24
C ARG A 168 41.57 -15.09 -10.38
N ASN A 169 41.43 -15.18 -9.06
CA ASN A 169 42.58 -15.40 -8.19
C ASN A 169 42.79 -16.91 -8.03
N ARG A 170 43.75 -17.46 -8.76
CA ARG A 170 44.25 -18.82 -8.57
C ARG A 170 45.13 -18.80 -7.32
N GLY A 171 44.68 -19.43 -6.23
CA GLY A 171 45.52 -19.68 -5.07
C GLY A 171 46.75 -20.56 -5.44
N PRO A 172 47.89 -20.38 -4.76
CA PRO A 172 49.01 -21.30 -4.91
C PRO A 172 48.69 -22.65 -4.25
N ARG A 173 48.89 -23.71 -5.04
CA ARG A 173 48.81 -25.12 -4.64
C ARG A 173 49.91 -25.47 -3.65
N SER A 174 49.55 -26.23 -2.62
CA SER A 174 50.48 -26.95 -1.73
C SER A 174 51.25 -28.05 -2.47
N PRO A 175 52.53 -28.25 -2.16
CA PRO A 175 53.19 -29.57 -2.18
C PRO A 175 53.59 -29.93 -0.74
N GLY A 176 53.58 -31.17 -0.27
CA GLY A 176 53.36 -32.48 -0.83
C GLY A 176 53.67 -33.48 0.28
N ALA A 177 52.91 -34.57 0.36
CA ALA A 177 53.21 -35.70 1.23
C ALA A 177 54.04 -36.73 0.46
N ARG A 178 55.21 -37.11 1.01
CA ARG A 178 55.93 -38.40 0.86
C ARG A 178 57.05 -38.39 1.93
N ALA A 179 56.95 -39.18 2.99
CA ALA A 179 57.27 -40.61 3.12
C ALA A 179 58.77 -40.90 3.31
N GLY A 180 59.13 -41.32 4.55
CA GLY A 180 60.09 -42.39 4.83
C GLY A 180 61.59 -42.07 4.88
N ARG A 181 62.15 -41.96 6.08
CA ARG A 181 63.03 -42.96 6.72
C ARG A 181 63.37 -42.53 8.15
#